data_AF-A0A444XNE6-F1
#
_entry.id   AF-A0A444XNE6-F1
#
_cell.length_a   1.000
_cell.length_b   1.000
_cell.length_c   1.000
_cell.angle_alpha   90.00
_cell.angle_beta   90.00
_cell.angle_gamma   90.00
#
_symmetry.space_group_name_H-M   'P 1'
#
loop_
_entity.id
_entity.type
_entity.pdbx_description
1 polymer ?
#
loop_
_entity_poly.entity_id
_entity_poly.type
_entity_poly.pdbx_seq_one_letter_code
_entity_poly.pdbx_strand_id
1 'polypeptide(L)'
;MTDVTMGKISLDAVLKKIGQPEATWEYSKGEQPVPLSIACMDLNPKARIWQQIITDYILPSMHATHIRICVAVLLWAILEGKMISILPLIRESMMKVNQQQKFNIPFPSLITTLATLSGMERRPTDQTSVYISKQPFLPYRDYVGPP
;
A
#
# COMPACT_ATOMS: atom_id res chain seq x y z
N MET A 1 8.85 -30.52 14.95
CA MET A 1 7.48 -30.94 14.58
C MET A 1 6.91 -29.82 13.73
N THR A 2 7.04 -29.96 12.42
CA THR A 2 6.66 -28.99 11.39
C THR A 2 5.15 -29.09 11.15
N ASP A 3 4.41 -28.06 11.53
CA ASP A 3 3.04 -27.87 11.06
C ASP A 3 2.90 -26.43 10.54
N VAL A 4 3.45 -26.22 9.34
CA VAL A 4 3.13 -25.06 8.50
C VAL A 4 1.88 -25.43 7.70
N THR A 5 0.77 -25.62 8.39
CA THR A 5 -0.53 -25.61 7.72
C THR A 5 -0.75 -24.23 7.16
N MET A 6 -0.81 -24.11 5.82
CA MET A 6 -1.38 -22.96 5.11
C MET A 6 -2.79 -22.69 5.64
N GLY A 7 -2.90 -21.95 6.73
CA GLY A 7 -4.18 -21.54 7.31
C GLY A 7 -4.87 -20.60 6.34
N LYS A 8 -5.98 -21.04 5.73
CA LYS A 8 -6.87 -20.14 5.00
C LYS A 8 -7.32 -19.05 5.98
N ILE A 9 -6.88 -17.81 5.76
CA ILE A 9 -7.30 -16.66 6.54
C ILE A 9 -8.79 -16.46 6.31
N SER A 10 -9.60 -16.44 7.38
CA SER A 10 -11.03 -16.12 7.29
C SER A 10 -11.21 -14.62 7.02
N LEU A 11 -11.87 -14.29 5.91
CA LEU A 11 -12.16 -12.89 5.56
C LEU A 11 -13.16 -12.24 6.53
N ASP A 12 -14.02 -13.03 7.17
CA ASP A 12 -14.93 -12.53 8.22
C ASP A 12 -14.15 -12.15 9.48
N ALA A 13 -13.12 -12.93 9.84
CA ALA A 13 -12.23 -12.59 10.95
C ALA A 13 -11.41 -11.32 10.68
N VAL A 14 -10.97 -11.14 9.43
CA VAL A 14 -10.32 -9.90 8.97
C VAL A 14 -11.29 -8.73 9.12
N LEU A 15 -12.49 -8.84 8.55
CA LEU A 15 -13.52 -7.79 8.55
C LEU A 15 -13.91 -7.39 9.97
N LYS A 16 -14.15 -8.38 10.86
CA LYS A 16 -14.48 -8.14 12.27
C LYS A 16 -13.39 -7.37 13.02
N LYS A 17 -12.12 -7.53 12.64
CA LYS A 17 -11.00 -6.88 13.31
C LYS A 17 -10.76 -5.46 12.81
N ILE A 18 -10.88 -5.23 11.51
CA ILE A 18 -10.50 -3.96 10.87
C ILE A 18 -11.70 -3.03 10.60
N GLY A 19 -12.89 -3.61 10.47
CA GLY A 19 -14.12 -2.92 10.10
C GLY A 19 -14.88 -2.37 11.30
N GLN A 20 -15.86 -1.53 11.01
CA GLN A 20 -16.99 -1.18 11.86
C GLN A 20 -18.01 -2.33 11.88
N PRO A 21 -18.97 -2.37 12.84
CA PRO A 21 -19.93 -3.46 12.93
C PRO A 21 -20.77 -3.69 11.66
N GLU A 22 -21.03 -2.63 10.90
CA GLU A 22 -21.83 -2.62 9.67
C GLU A 22 -20.98 -2.77 8.41
N ALA A 23 -19.66 -2.90 8.55
CA ALA A 23 -18.74 -3.02 7.44
C ALA A 23 -19.04 -4.26 6.60
N THR A 24 -18.95 -4.12 5.27
CA THR A 24 -19.14 -5.24 4.34
C THR A 24 -18.05 -5.26 3.28
N TRP A 25 -17.79 -6.45 2.73
CA TRP A 25 -16.92 -6.58 1.56
C TRP A 25 -17.67 -6.16 0.30
N GLU A 26 -16.97 -5.45 -0.58
CA GLU A 26 -17.39 -5.28 -1.96
C GLU A 26 -16.97 -6.50 -2.77
N TYR A 27 -17.87 -7.01 -3.60
CA TYR A 27 -17.65 -8.21 -4.41
C TYR A 27 -17.54 -7.87 -5.89
N SER A 28 -16.84 -8.73 -6.63
CA SER A 28 -16.79 -8.67 -8.09
C SER A 28 -18.16 -8.88 -8.71
N LYS A 29 -18.45 -8.15 -9.79
CA LYS A 29 -19.62 -8.41 -10.62
C LYS A 29 -19.41 -9.70 -11.40
N GLY A 30 -20.27 -10.70 -11.21
CA GLY A 30 -20.20 -11.99 -11.93
C GLY A 30 -20.99 -13.10 -11.24
N GLU A 31 -21.05 -14.27 -11.87
CA GLU A 31 -21.77 -15.46 -11.36
C GLU A 31 -21.13 -16.04 -10.09
N GLN A 32 -19.82 -15.84 -9.90
CA GLN A 32 -19.12 -16.19 -8.67
C GLN A 32 -18.53 -14.93 -8.02
N PRO A 33 -19.23 -14.34 -7.03
CA PRO A 33 -18.79 -13.11 -6.39
C PRO A 33 -17.55 -13.39 -5.53
N VAL A 34 -16.43 -12.76 -5.89
CA VAL A 34 -15.18 -12.78 -5.11
C VAL A 34 -15.04 -11.43 -4.42
N PRO A 35 -14.74 -11.39 -3.11
CA PRO A 35 -14.54 -10.12 -2.43
C PRO A 35 -13.31 -9.42 -3.03
N LEU A 36 -13.36 -8.09 -3.14
CA LEU A 36 -12.34 -7.26 -3.79
C LEU A 36 -11.76 -6.21 -2.86
N SER A 37 -12.65 -5.53 -2.14
CA SER A 37 -12.32 -4.34 -1.38
C SER A 37 -13.28 -4.10 -0.24
N ILE A 38 -12.89 -3.17 0.64
CA ILE A 38 -13.73 -2.56 1.66
C ILE A 38 -13.55 -1.05 1.58
N ALA A 39 -14.63 -0.29 1.81
CA ALA A 39 -14.57 1.16 1.85
C ALA A 39 -13.75 1.64 3.07
N CYS A 40 -12.93 2.68 2.89
CA CYS A 40 -12.14 3.25 3.98
C CYS A 40 -13.01 3.87 5.09
N MET A 41 -14.25 4.22 4.79
CA MET A 41 -15.22 4.70 5.78
C MET A 41 -15.68 3.59 6.73
N ASP A 42 -15.71 2.36 6.24
CA ASP A 42 -16.12 1.18 7.00
C ASP A 42 -15.01 0.65 7.91
N LEU A 43 -13.81 1.25 7.87
CA LEU A 43 -12.72 0.90 8.78
C LEU A 43 -12.96 1.52 10.16
N ASN A 44 -12.58 0.78 11.20
CA ASN A 44 -12.50 1.34 12.54
C ASN A 44 -11.31 2.33 12.65
N PRO A 45 -11.30 3.24 13.66
CA PRO A 45 -10.29 4.29 13.76
C PRO A 45 -8.84 3.79 13.78
N LYS A 46 -8.56 2.65 14.44
CA LYS A 46 -7.22 2.06 14.50
C LYS A 46 -6.77 1.55 13.13
N ALA A 47 -7.64 0.82 12.44
CA ALA A 47 -7.38 0.34 11.10
C ALA A 47 -7.18 1.50 10.11
N ARG A 48 -7.91 2.60 10.27
CA ARG A 48 -7.81 3.78 9.42
C ARG A 48 -6.46 4.50 9.53
N ILE A 49 -5.92 4.65 10.74
CA ILE A 49 -4.58 5.22 10.94
C ILE A 49 -3.52 4.36 10.25
N TRP A 50 -3.56 3.04 10.47
CA TRP A 50 -2.63 2.13 9.81
C TRP A 50 -2.82 2.11 8.29
N GLN A 51 -4.05 2.25 7.80
CA GLN A 51 -4.33 2.32 6.37
C GLN A 51 -3.64 3.52 5.73
N GLN A 52 -3.67 4.68 6.38
CA GLN A 52 -2.95 5.87 5.91
C GLN A 52 -1.44 5.60 5.87
N ILE A 53 -0.85 5.09 6.95
CA ILE A 53 0.59 4.75 6.99
C ILE A 53 0.96 3.78 5.86
N ILE A 54 0.18 2.72 5.65
CA ILE A 54 0.43 1.76 4.58
C ILE A 54 0.32 2.46 3.22
N THR A 55 -0.72 3.26 3.02
CA THR A 55 -1.00 3.91 1.73
C THR A 55 -0.02 5.04 1.43
N ASP A 56 0.61 5.64 2.43
CA ASP A 56 1.58 6.70 2.21
C ASP A 56 3.00 6.15 2.04
N TYR A 57 3.35 5.07 2.76
CA TYR A 57 4.74 4.63 2.88
C TYR A 57 5.04 3.24 2.29
N ILE A 58 4.06 2.33 2.19
CA ILE A 58 4.31 0.93 1.80
C ILE A 58 3.65 0.58 0.46
N LEU A 59 2.36 0.89 0.32
CA LEU A 59 1.52 0.62 -0.85
C LEU A 59 0.66 1.84 -1.30
N PRO A 60 1.25 3.01 -1.63
CA PRO A 60 0.71 4.06 -2.48
C PRO A 60 -0.37 3.66 -3.43
N SER A 61 -1.52 4.26 -3.15
CA SER A 61 -2.72 4.24 -3.94
C SER A 61 -3.10 5.69 -4.23
N MET A 62 -3.40 6.00 -5.48
CA MET A 62 -4.00 7.29 -5.86
C MET A 62 -5.44 7.42 -5.35
N HIS A 63 -6.11 6.31 -5.07
CA HIS A 63 -7.49 6.29 -4.59
C HIS A 63 -7.51 5.78 -3.15
N ALA A 64 -7.91 6.65 -2.23
CA ALA A 64 -8.00 6.36 -0.80
C ALA A 64 -9.43 6.05 -0.34
N THR A 65 -10.36 5.81 -1.26
CA THR A 65 -11.76 5.53 -0.93
C THR A 65 -12.01 4.06 -0.57
N HIS A 66 -11.24 3.15 -1.17
CA HIS A 66 -11.36 1.71 -0.96
C HIS A 66 -9.98 1.09 -0.82
N ILE A 67 -9.87 0.08 0.06
CA ILE A 67 -8.67 -0.75 0.16
C ILE A 67 -8.94 -2.14 -0.40
N ARG A 68 -7.95 -2.70 -1.10
CA ARG A 68 -7.99 -4.07 -1.63
C ARG A 68 -7.84 -5.08 -0.49
N ILE A 69 -8.33 -6.31 -0.69
CA ILE A 69 -8.17 -7.42 0.27
C ILE A 69 -6.73 -7.58 0.75
N CYS A 70 -5.73 -7.49 -0.13
CA CYS A 70 -4.33 -7.67 0.28
C CYS A 70 -3.89 -6.63 1.33
N VAL A 71 -4.37 -5.39 1.23
CA VAL A 71 -4.12 -4.33 2.21
C VAL A 71 -4.94 -4.59 3.48
N ALA A 72 -6.18 -5.05 3.34
CA ALA A 72 -7.04 -5.39 4.48
C ALA A 72 -6.46 -6.54 5.33
N VAL A 73 -5.90 -7.57 4.69
CA VAL A 73 -5.20 -8.67 5.37
C VAL A 73 -3.92 -8.16 6.06
N LEU A 74 -3.19 -7.26 5.41
CA LEU A 74 -2.02 -6.61 6.01
C LEU A 74 -2.41 -5.81 7.27
N LEU A 75 -3.51 -5.04 7.22
CA LEU A 75 -4.05 -4.33 8.38
C LEU A 75 -4.44 -5.28 9.51
N TRP A 76 -5.19 -6.34 9.21
CA TRP A 76 -5.56 -7.34 10.19
C TRP A 76 -4.34 -7.93 10.89
N ALA A 77 -3.34 -8.34 10.13
CA ALA A 77 -2.15 -8.96 10.68
C ALA A 77 -1.30 -7.97 11.50
N ILE A 78 -1.23 -6.68 11.13
CA ILE A 78 -0.63 -5.63 11.98
C ILE A 78 -1.39 -5.49 13.30
N LEU A 79 -2.72 -5.39 13.26
CA LEU A 79 -3.55 -5.24 14.46
C LEU A 79 -3.59 -6.49 15.35
N GLU A 80 -3.28 -7.66 14.81
CA GLU A 80 -3.10 -8.91 15.54
C GLU A 80 -1.66 -9.16 15.98
N GLY A 81 -0.71 -8.28 15.62
CA GLY A 81 0.71 -8.46 15.92
C GLY A 81 1.32 -9.70 15.25
N LYS A 82 0.80 -10.12 14.09
CA LYS A 82 1.32 -11.25 13.31
C LYS A 82 2.53 -10.80 12.49
N MET A 83 3.47 -11.71 12.31
CA MET A 83 4.59 -11.50 11.39
C MET A 83 4.12 -11.63 9.93
N ILE A 84 4.50 -10.68 9.09
CA ILE A 84 4.08 -10.61 7.69
C ILE A 84 5.30 -10.37 6.82
N SER A 85 5.42 -11.15 5.74
CA SER A 85 6.38 -10.83 4.68
C SER A 85 5.79 -9.79 3.74
N ILE A 86 6.26 -8.55 3.84
CA ILE A 86 5.79 -7.43 3.01
C ILE A 86 6.44 -7.39 1.62
N LEU A 87 7.56 -8.09 1.43
CA LEU A 87 8.35 -8.03 0.20
C LEU A 87 7.58 -8.51 -1.05
N PRO A 88 6.81 -9.62 -1.01
CA PRO A 88 6.01 -10.04 -2.15
C PRO A 88 4.92 -9.01 -2.53
N LEU A 89 4.28 -8.40 -1.52
CA LEU A 89 3.25 -7.38 -1.72
C LEU A 89 3.81 -6.12 -2.39
N ILE A 90 4.98 -5.66 -1.93
CA ILE A 90 5.69 -4.52 -2.53
C ILE A 90 6.07 -4.85 -3.97
N ARG A 91 6.64 -6.04 -4.22
CA ARG A 91 7.02 -6.50 -5.57
C ARG A 91 5.81 -6.49 -6.51
N GLU A 92 4.68 -7.06 -6.11
CA GLU A 92 3.47 -7.07 -6.94
C GLU A 92 2.94 -5.66 -7.22
N SER A 93 2.97 -4.79 -6.21
CA SER A 93 2.57 -3.39 -6.37
C SER A 93 3.47 -2.67 -7.38
N MET A 94 4.78 -2.81 -7.24
CA MET A 94 5.77 -2.25 -8.18
C MET A 94 5.57 -2.80 -9.59
N MET A 95 5.33 -4.11 -9.74
CA MET A 95 5.07 -4.73 -11.04
C MET A 95 3.80 -4.17 -11.71
N LYS A 96 2.71 -3.98 -10.96
CA LYS A 96 1.48 -3.38 -11.48
C LYS A 96 1.70 -1.94 -11.93
N VAL A 97 2.40 -1.14 -11.14
CA VAL A 97 2.72 0.24 -11.53
C VAL A 97 3.63 0.25 -12.75
N ASN A 98 4.65 -0.60 -12.83
CA ASN A 98 5.54 -0.69 -14.00
C ASN A 98 4.78 -1.09 -15.28
N GLN A 99 3.79 -1.99 -15.18
CA GLN A 99 2.93 -2.36 -16.32
C GLN A 99 2.01 -1.20 -16.75
N GLN A 100 1.54 -0.39 -15.80
CA GLN A 100 0.62 0.72 -16.06
C GLN A 100 1.32 2.04 -16.42
N GLN A 101 2.56 2.24 -15.95
CA GLN A 101 3.35 3.45 -16.11
C GLN A 101 4.64 3.10 -16.84
N LYS A 102 4.70 3.39 -18.15
CA LYS A 102 5.86 3.10 -19.00
C LYS A 102 7.18 3.76 -18.54
N PHE A 103 7.17 4.71 -17.60
CA PHE A 103 8.35 5.52 -17.23
C PHE A 103 8.46 5.94 -15.75
N ASN A 104 7.56 5.51 -14.86
CA ASN A 104 7.58 5.97 -13.47
C ASN A 104 7.73 4.79 -12.51
N ILE A 105 8.87 4.76 -11.81
CA ILE A 105 9.08 3.85 -10.70
C ILE A 105 8.42 4.50 -9.47
N PRO A 106 7.38 3.90 -8.88
CA PRO A 106 6.86 4.40 -7.62
C PRO A 106 7.92 4.17 -6.53
N PHE A 107 7.97 5.01 -5.50
CA PHE A 107 8.87 4.87 -4.33
C PHE A 107 10.38 5.05 -4.57
N PRO A 108 10.83 6.10 -5.27
CA PRO A 108 12.26 6.31 -5.49
C PRO A 108 13.05 6.38 -4.17
N SER A 109 12.47 6.93 -3.09
CA SER A 109 13.11 6.99 -1.77
C SER A 109 13.25 5.61 -1.11
N LEU A 110 12.18 4.82 -1.00
CA LEU A 110 12.22 3.46 -0.42
C LEU A 110 13.14 2.54 -1.22
N ILE A 111 13.08 2.62 -2.55
CA ILE A 111 13.93 1.81 -3.43
C ILE A 111 15.40 2.19 -3.25
N THR A 112 15.70 3.49 -3.16
CA THR A 112 17.06 3.95 -2.88
C THR A 112 17.54 3.42 -1.53
N THR A 113 16.74 3.53 -0.48
CA THR A 113 17.10 3.02 0.86
C THR A 113 17.33 1.51 0.85
N LEU A 114 16.45 0.72 0.21
CA LEU A 114 16.61 -0.73 0.11
C LEU A 114 17.84 -1.12 -0.70
N ALA A 115 18.13 -0.39 -1.79
CA ALA A 115 19.32 -0.60 -2.60
C ALA A 115 20.59 -0.33 -1.77
N THR A 116 20.62 0.78 -1.02
CA THR A 116 21.73 1.10 -0.10
C THR A 116 21.90 0.04 0.98
N LEU A 117 20.82 -0.40 1.63
CA LEU A 117 20.87 -1.48 2.63
C LEU A 117 21.35 -2.81 2.05
N SER A 118 21.14 -3.04 0.75
CA SER A 118 21.63 -4.22 0.02
C SER A 118 23.07 -4.08 -0.48
N GLY A 119 23.78 -3.00 -0.11
CA GLY A 119 25.14 -2.73 -0.55
C GLY A 119 25.25 -2.24 -1.99
N MET A 120 24.16 -1.82 -2.61
CA MET A 120 24.21 -1.18 -3.93
C MET A 120 24.69 0.26 -3.77
N GLU A 121 25.89 0.53 -4.27
CA GLU A 121 26.48 1.86 -4.27
C GLU A 121 26.01 2.63 -5.50
N ARG A 122 25.54 3.87 -5.29
CA ARG A 122 25.07 4.74 -6.38
C ARG A 122 26.25 5.21 -7.22
N ARG A 123 26.21 4.94 -8.52
CA ARG A 123 27.25 5.35 -9.47
C ARG A 123 26.95 6.75 -10.03
N PRO A 124 27.97 7.51 -10.46
CA PRO A 124 27.77 8.81 -11.10
C PRO A 124 26.94 8.75 -12.38
N THR A 125 26.89 7.59 -13.04
CA THR A 125 26.10 7.32 -14.25
C THR A 125 24.63 7.02 -13.94
N ASP A 126 24.27 6.81 -12.68
CA ASP A 126 22.92 6.40 -12.30
C ASP A 126 21.98 7.61 -12.30
N GLN A 127 20.99 7.54 -13.20
CA GLN A 127 19.96 8.57 -13.32
C GLN A 127 18.86 8.36 -12.29
N THR A 128 18.47 9.42 -11.58
CA THR A 128 17.20 9.42 -10.84
C THR A 128 16.09 9.43 -11.89
N SER A 129 15.08 8.55 -11.78
CA SER A 129 13.88 8.68 -12.60
C SER A 129 13.22 10.04 -12.27
N VAL A 130 13.36 11.02 -13.15
CA VAL A 130 12.77 12.35 -12.94
C VAL A 130 11.27 12.20 -13.09
N TYR A 131 10.56 12.43 -11.99
CA TYR A 131 9.11 12.56 -12.00
C TYR A 131 8.72 13.78 -12.85
N ILE A 132 8.32 13.56 -14.10
CA ILE A 132 7.72 14.60 -14.94
C ILE A 132 6.23 14.62 -14.60
N SER A 133 5.85 15.30 -13.52
CA SER A 133 4.46 15.73 -13.38
C SER A 133 4.25 17.01 -14.19
N LYS A 134 3.15 17.02 -14.95
CA LYS A 134 2.68 18.18 -15.71
C LYS A 134 1.92 19.20 -14.84
N GLN A 135 1.76 18.94 -13.54
CA GLN A 135 1.12 19.88 -12.63
C GLN A 135 2.14 20.93 -12.17
N PRO A 136 1.78 22.23 -12.14
CA PRO A 136 2.64 23.25 -11.57
C PRO A 136 2.76 23.00 -10.05
N PHE A 137 3.92 22.55 -9.60
CA PHE A 137 4.19 22.45 -8.15
C PHE A 137 4.51 23.84 -7.60
N LEU A 138 3.83 24.21 -6.51
CA LEU A 138 4.35 25.23 -5.60
C LEU A 138 5.48 24.59 -4.78
N PRO A 139 6.72 25.12 -4.82
CA PRO A 139 7.80 24.59 -4.00
C PRO A 139 7.48 24.81 -2.52
N TYR A 140 7.58 23.74 -1.73
CA TYR A 140 7.38 23.74 -0.28
C TYR A 140 8.63 24.33 0.41
N ARG A 141 8.88 25.65 0.27
CA ARG A 141 9.75 26.44 1.16
C ARG A 141 9.52 27.96 1.02
N ASP A 142 9.52 28.60 2.19
CA ASP A 142 9.52 30.01 2.57
C ASP A 142 8.66 30.98 1.75
N TYR A 143 7.35 31.00 2.07
CA TYR A 143 6.48 32.11 1.72
C TYR A 143 6.86 33.35 2.55
N VAL A 144 7.61 34.27 1.95
CA VAL A 144 7.73 35.64 2.44
C VAL A 144 6.60 36.43 1.77
N GLY A 145 5.56 36.75 2.55
CA GLY A 145 4.41 37.52 2.06
C GLY A 145 4.80 38.93 1.60
N PRO A 146 3.91 39.64 0.89
CA PRO A 146 4.18 41.01 0.44
C PRO A 146 4.30 41.99 1.64
N PRO A 147 5.00 43.13 1.47
CA PRO A 147 5.31 44.07 2.55
C PRO A 147 4.08 44.68 3.22
#